data_AF-A0A6J1R0F2-F1
#
_entry.id   AF-A0A6J1R0F2-F1
#
_cell.length_a   1.000
_cell.length_b   1.000
_cell.length_c   1.000
_cell.angle_alpha   90.00
_cell.angle_beta   90.00
_cell.angle_gamma   90.00
#
_symmetry.space_group_name_H-M   'P 1'
#
loop_
_entity.id
_entity.type
_entity.pdbx_description
1 polymer ?
#
loop_
_entity_poly.entity_id
_entity_poly.type
_entity_poly.pdbx_seq_one_letter_code
_entity_poly.pdbx_strand_id
1 'polypeptide(L)'
;MTRRNKDYLEDMLNMSDLPDTNDCQSEIPEFFAGCNVLITGGSGFLGLLLIEKLLRCCPDIGKLYVFMRAKKEKSPEQRIKEHFDNPVSI
;
A
#
# COMPACT_ATOMS: atom_id res chain seq x y z
N MET A 1 6.97 17.76 -1.10
CA MET A 1 8.05 16.95 -0.50
C MET A 1 8.23 15.74 -1.40
N THR A 2 9.14 15.80 -2.39
CA THR A 2 9.31 14.72 -3.37
C THR A 2 10.72 14.18 -3.18
N ARG A 3 10.88 13.14 -2.36
CA ARG A 3 12.15 12.39 -2.27
C ARG A 3 12.47 11.84 -3.66
N ARG A 4 13.65 12.14 -4.21
CA ARG A 4 14.05 11.70 -5.55
C ARG A 4 14.46 10.24 -5.49
N ASN A 5 14.36 9.55 -6.63
CA ASN A 5 14.69 8.12 -6.74
C ASN A 5 16.12 7.78 -6.28
N LYS A 6 17.06 8.73 -6.37
CA LYS A 6 18.43 8.58 -5.86
C LYS A 6 18.52 8.53 -4.33
N ASP A 7 17.66 9.26 -3.64
CA ASP A 7 17.75 9.41 -2.18
C ASP A 7 17.42 8.05 -1.50
N TYR A 8 16.41 7.32 -2.01
CA TYR A 8 16.07 5.97 -1.53
C TYR A 8 17.15 4.91 -1.77
N LEU A 9 17.90 5.02 -2.88
CA LEU A 9 18.96 4.06 -3.20
C LEU A 9 20.19 4.26 -2.31
N GLU A 10 20.50 5.52 -1.98
CA GLU A 10 21.54 5.88 -1.01
C GLU A 10 21.16 5.37 0.39
N ASP A 11 19.90 5.57 0.81
CA ASP A 11 19.38 5.09 2.10
C ASP A 11 19.41 3.54 2.19
N MET A 12 19.08 2.82 1.11
CA MET A 12 19.15 1.35 1.08
C MET A 12 20.57 0.77 1.16
N LEU A 13 21.59 1.54 0.75
CA LEU A 13 22.99 1.10 0.73
C LEU A 13 23.74 1.50 2.01
N ASN A 14 23.14 2.32 2.87
CA ASN A 14 23.75 2.77 4.10
C ASN A 14 23.58 1.75 5.23
N MET A 15 24.64 0.99 5.51
CA MET A 15 24.70 -0.04 6.57
C MET A 15 25.00 0.54 7.97
N SER A 16 25.10 1.87 8.12
CA SER A 16 25.43 2.50 9.41
C SER A 16 24.25 2.59 10.39
N ASP A 17 23.03 2.47 9.88
CA ASP A 17 21.79 2.69 10.63
C ASP A 17 21.03 1.36 10.82
N LEU A 18 21.67 0.40 11.48
CA LEU A 18 20.91 -0.72 12.06
C LEU A 18 20.04 -0.13 13.17
N PRO A 19 18.70 -0.22 13.09
CA PRO A 19 17.83 0.41 14.06
C PRO A 19 18.12 -0.17 15.45
N ASP A 20 18.31 0.72 16.42
CA ASP A 20 18.23 0.38 17.82
C ASP A 20 16.87 -0.33 18.00
N THR A 21 16.89 -1.54 18.53
CA THR A 21 15.76 -2.50 18.49
C THR A 21 14.48 -2.04 19.23
N ASN A 22 14.42 -0.77 19.63
CA ASN A 22 13.38 -0.14 20.42
C ASN A 22 12.50 0.88 19.66
N ASP A 23 12.79 1.21 18.40
CA ASP A 23 11.86 1.95 17.52
C ASP A 23 11.63 1.17 16.21
N CYS A 24 10.56 0.38 16.19
CA CYS A 24 10.26 -0.62 15.15
C CYS A 24 9.24 -0.10 14.12
N GLN A 25 9.20 1.20 13.86
CA GLN A 25 8.26 1.77 12.90
C GLN A 25 8.96 1.97 11.55
N SER A 26 8.53 1.22 10.52
CA SER A 26 9.05 1.39 9.16
C SER A 26 8.75 2.81 8.65
N GLU A 27 9.56 3.40 7.78
CA GLU A 27 9.29 4.73 7.19
C GLU A 27 8.04 4.80 6.27
N ILE A 28 7.39 3.65 6.03
CA ILE A 28 6.29 3.50 5.08
C ILE A 28 5.04 4.32 5.49
N PRO A 29 4.56 4.30 6.74
CA PRO A 29 3.41 5.09 7.17
C PRO A 29 3.67 6.59 7.04
N GLU A 30 4.87 7.09 7.42
CA GLU A 30 5.20 8.51 7.25
C GLU A 30 5.25 8.90 5.78
N PHE A 31 5.78 8.02 4.91
CA PHE A 31 5.82 8.27 3.48
C PHE A 31 4.43 8.41 2.85
N PHE A 32 3.47 7.58 3.27
CA PHE A 32 2.11 7.60 2.72
C PHE A 32 1.16 8.57 3.44
N ALA A 33 1.59 9.22 4.52
CA ALA A 33 0.78 10.19 5.25
C ALA A 33 0.32 11.34 4.34
N GLY A 34 -1.00 11.54 4.26
CA GLY A 34 -1.65 12.52 3.39
C GLY A 34 -1.60 12.21 1.88
N CYS A 35 -0.95 11.11 1.46
CA CYS A 35 -0.84 10.76 0.05
C CYS A 35 -2.16 10.26 -0.53
N ASN A 36 -2.46 10.72 -1.75
CA ASN A 36 -3.47 10.10 -2.60
C ASN A 36 -2.81 9.04 -3.48
N VAL A 37 -3.19 7.78 -3.33
CA VAL A 37 -2.54 6.62 -3.94
C VAL A 37 -3.46 5.95 -4.96
N LEU A 38 -2.99 5.76 -6.19
CA LEU A 38 -3.68 4.98 -7.21
C LEU A 38 -3.01 3.60 -7.34
N ILE A 39 -3.78 2.54 -7.11
CA ILE A 39 -3.34 1.16 -7.25
C ILE A 39 -3.89 0.59 -8.56
N THR A 40 -2.98 0.11 -9.41
CA THR A 40 -3.30 -0.73 -10.57
C THR A 40 -3.12 -2.20 -10.21
N GLY A 41 -3.86 -3.10 -10.86
CA GLY A 41 -3.81 -4.52 -10.53
C GLY A 41 -4.38 -4.87 -9.15
N GLY A 42 -5.17 -3.97 -8.54
CA GLY A 42 -5.72 -4.15 -7.19
C GLY A 42 -6.66 -5.34 -7.01
N SER A 43 -7.14 -5.96 -8.09
CA SER A 43 -7.93 -7.21 -8.03
C SER A 43 -7.08 -8.49 -8.02
N GLY A 44 -5.75 -8.38 -8.20
CA GLY A 44 -4.84 -9.50 -8.10
C GLY A 44 -4.50 -9.80 -6.64
N PHE A 45 -3.98 -11.00 -6.37
CA PHE A 45 -3.62 -11.43 -5.01
C PHE A 45 -2.71 -10.43 -4.28
N LEU A 46 -1.59 -10.05 -4.91
CA LEU A 46 -0.65 -9.08 -4.32
C LEU A 46 -1.27 -7.68 -4.19
N GLY A 47 -2.10 -7.27 -5.14
CA GLY A 47 -2.76 -5.96 -5.10
C GLY A 47 -3.72 -5.83 -3.92
N LEU A 48 -4.50 -6.89 -3.64
CA LEU A 48 -5.37 -6.95 -2.47
C LEU A 48 -4.58 -6.94 -1.16
N LEU A 49 -3.48 -7.70 -1.08
CA LEU A 49 -2.62 -7.72 0.10
C LEU A 49 -1.96 -6.37 0.35
N LEU A 50 -1.54 -5.68 -0.71
CA LEU A 50 -1.00 -4.33 -0.61
C LEU A 50 -2.06 -3.35 -0.09
N ILE A 51 -3.29 -3.42 -0.62
CA ILE A 51 -4.41 -2.59 -0.15
C ILE A 51 -4.67 -2.84 1.33
N GLU A 52 -4.76 -4.11 1.73
CA GLU A 52 -4.96 -4.54 3.12
C GLU A 52 -3.85 -3.97 4.03
N LYS A 53 -2.58 -4.14 3.62
CA LYS A 53 -1.42 -3.68 4.39
C LYS A 53 -1.37 -2.16 4.53
N LEU A 54 -1.68 -1.42 3.45
CA LEU A 54 -1.71 0.05 3.49
C LEU A 54 -2.84 0.54 4.39
N LEU A 55 -4.04 -0.03 4.29
CA LEU A 55 -5.17 0.34 5.14
C LEU A 55 -4.92 0.00 6.63
N ARG A 56 -4.17 -1.06 6.93
CA ARG A 56 -3.86 -1.47 8.31
C ARG A 56 -2.69 -0.68 8.91
N CYS A 57 -1.64 -0.42 8.14
CA CYS A 57 -0.38 0.14 8.65
C CYS A 57 -0.19 1.63 8.38
N CYS A 58 -0.94 2.24 7.44
CA CYS A 58 -0.82 3.65 7.08
C CYS A 58 -2.13 4.39 7.42
N PRO A 59 -2.42 4.67 8.70
CA PRO A 59 -3.69 5.26 9.13
C PRO A 59 -3.92 6.66 8.58
N ASP A 60 -2.86 7.40 8.31
CA ASP A 60 -2.90 8.79 7.83
C ASP A 60 -2.90 8.90 6.30
N ILE A 61 -3.08 7.79 5.57
CA ILE A 61 -3.18 7.83 4.10
C ILE A 61 -4.38 8.69 3.68
N GLY A 62 -4.23 9.46 2.59
CA GLY A 62 -5.29 10.33 2.07
C GLY A 62 -6.42 9.53 1.43
N LYS A 63 -6.42 9.45 0.08
CA LYS A 63 -7.39 8.65 -0.68
C LYS A 63 -6.70 7.50 -1.40
N LEU A 64 -7.24 6.30 -1.23
CA LEU A 64 -6.84 5.13 -2.00
C LEU A 64 -7.80 4.91 -3.17
N TYR A 65 -7.29 4.98 -4.39
CA TYR A 65 -8.02 4.71 -5.62
C TYR A 65 -7.58 3.36 -6.17
N VAL A 66 -8.55 2.54 -6.60
CA VAL A 66 -8.25 1.22 -7.17
C VAL A 66 -8.76 1.17 -8.59
N PHE A 67 -7.85 0.98 -9.55
CA PHE A 67 -8.22 0.81 -10.95
C PHE A 67 -8.67 -0.63 -11.20
N MET A 68 -9.95 -0.79 -11.50
CA MET A 68 -10.56 -2.09 -11.77
C MET A 68 -11.15 -2.17 -13.17
N ARG A 69 -10.87 -3.27 -13.85
CA ARG A 69 -11.56 -3.59 -15.11
C ARG A 69 -12.94 -4.18 -14.80
N ALA A 70 -13.95 -3.79 -15.56
CA ALA A 70 -15.21 -4.51 -15.57
C ALA A 70 -14.99 -5.96 -16.06
N LYS A 71 -15.80 -6.89 -15.56
CA LYS A 71 -15.90 -8.26 -16.09
C LYS A 71 -17.34 -8.44 -16.59
N LYS A 72 -17.58 -9.30 -17.59
CA LYS A 72 -18.96 -9.62 -18.01
C LYS A 72 -19.79 -9.98 -16.77
N GLU A 73 -20.91 -9.28 -16.61
CA GLU A 73 -21.91 -9.42 -15.55
C GLU A 73 -21.54 -8.95 -14.13
N LYS A 74 -20.38 -8.33 -13.92
CA LYS A 74 -20.03 -7.74 -12.61
C LYS A 74 -19.49 -6.33 -12.73
N SER A 75 -20.13 -5.41 -12.02
CA SER A 75 -19.64 -4.04 -11.86
C SER A 75 -18.31 -4.04 -11.07
N PRO A 76 -17.42 -3.04 -11.28
CA PRO A 76 -16.21 -2.88 -10.48
C PRO A 76 -16.48 -2.88 -8.97
N GLU A 77 -17.57 -2.27 -8.54
CA GLU A 77 -17.98 -2.15 -7.15
C GLU A 77 -18.33 -3.52 -6.55
N GLN A 78 -19.10 -4.33 -7.28
CA GLN A 78 -19.40 -5.71 -6.88
C GLN A 78 -18.14 -6.56 -6.77
N ARG A 79 -17.20 -6.40 -7.70
CA ARG A 79 -15.94 -7.14 -7.66
C ARG A 79 -15.08 -6.76 -6.45
N ILE A 80 -14.97 -5.47 -6.12
CA ILE A 80 -14.28 -5.03 -4.90
C ILE A 80 -14.95 -5.65 -3.67
N LYS A 81 -16.28 -5.60 -3.59
CA LYS A 81 -17.01 -6.12 -2.44
C LYS A 81 -16.74 -7.61 -2.19
N GLU A 82 -16.79 -8.42 -3.25
CA GLU A 82 -16.45 -9.86 -3.18
C GLU A 82 -15.04 -10.13 -2.65
N HIS A 83 -14.08 -9.26 -2.93
CA HIS A 83 -12.70 -9.40 -2.46
C HIS A 83 -12.54 -9.05 -0.98
N PHE A 84 -13.36 -8.14 -0.43
CA PHE A 84 -13.31 -7.76 0.99
C PHE A 84 -14.22 -8.60 1.88
N ASP A 85 -15.26 -9.24 1.33
CA ASP A 85 -16.16 -10.12 2.09
C ASP A 85 -15.47 -11.43 2.54
N ASN A 86 -14.34 -11.80 1.92
CA ASN A 86 -13.50 -12.94 2.30
C ASN A 86 -12.10 -12.45 2.70
N PRO A 87 -11.87 -12.12 3.99
CA PRO A 87 -10.56 -11.65 4.43
C PRO A 87 -9.50 -12.72 4.14
N VAL A 88 -8.44 -12.33 3.46
CA VAL A 88 -7.25 -13.17 3.30
C VAL A 88 -6.65 -13.32 4.70
N SER A 89 -6.81 -14.51 5.30
CA SER A 89 -6.13 -14.84 6.54
C SER A 89 -4.65 -15.06 6.21
N ILE A 90 -3.82 -14.10 6.62
CA ILE A 90 -2.35 -14.18 6.60
C ILE A 90 -1.85 -14.24 8.03
#